data_AF-A0A7W6HDI6-F1
#
_entry.id   AF-A0A7W6HDI6-F1
#
_cell.length_a   1.000
_cell.length_b   1.000
_cell.length_c   1.000
_cell.angle_alpha   90.00
_cell.angle_beta   90.00
_cell.angle_gamma   90.00
#
_symmetry.space_group_name_H-M   'P 1'
#
loop_
_entity.id
_entity.type
_entity.pdbx_description
1 polymer ?
#
loop_
_entity_poly.entity_id
_entity_poly.type
_entity_poly.pdbx_seq_one_letter_code
_entity_poly.pdbx_strand_id
1 'polypeptide(L)'
;MDERTRVLRIGTALLVLASLLASGLLSRSPWLIVVAAPILTVLYALGRWRSWRHALIAGGVRAITLSALVAFPIQAAVAAVLYLIGLGLSRFVFGSREIVPLTGTDILVTLAITVPCLLLSVEISRREDGPRSSLATLREGVARAAESFAGDDEYAPRVDPTPVTKANFFLSPGHWRLDALDEAMEGRGRLFEKPPRGATAAEIEETETRFGVHLPEELRQLYRISNGGYVGEMYVPAKPRPWPHNDWRGAFSIDYSSLAPLEKLRTVEEHYNDWTDDPDEIPADASRLIVLQARYGDMTLLDYDAGPEPRVLLVDFDGNGNLKDVAFDDFDSFFEQLRRPVPEKAGSFVRLDFRTAPLSSLPPDARPAVFWNGEAHRYANVAARTEGAAKPKARADDALIAETEARIGLPLPDTLKAILCARNGGGVAFGFLDWPLVDGNDEGHGMDGEVHLFQALAPAEYIATLGQLSDRVRFPAGETPWRDRVDDADRLVVLHASREASIILDYRAPGDPIVTRVRNLSEFALDDARSYDTFDGLIGALRKFKPSGPGNEDPSRDRR
;
A
#
# COMPACT_ATOMS: atom_id res chain seq x y z
N MET A 1 7.85 -12.27 -20.09
CA MET A 1 8.17 -13.68 -20.40
C MET A 1 7.52 -14.02 -21.73
N ASP A 2 8.27 -14.55 -22.70
CA ASP A 2 7.70 -14.95 -24.00
C ASP A 2 6.67 -16.09 -23.79
N GLU A 3 5.52 -15.98 -24.45
CA GLU A 3 4.41 -16.93 -24.38
C GLU A 3 4.89 -18.35 -24.74
N ARG A 4 5.82 -18.46 -25.70
CA ARG A 4 6.42 -19.74 -26.13
C ARG A 4 7.15 -20.44 -25.00
N THR A 5 7.88 -19.70 -24.17
CA THR A 5 8.63 -20.24 -23.02
C THR A 5 7.69 -20.74 -21.94
N ARG A 6 6.57 -20.03 -21.71
CA ARG A 6 5.52 -20.46 -20.78
C ARG A 6 4.90 -21.79 -21.23
N VAL A 7 4.53 -21.88 -22.51
CA VAL A 7 3.93 -23.09 -23.09
C VAL A 7 4.89 -24.28 -23.00
N LEU A 8 6.18 -24.10 -23.31
CA LEU A 8 7.18 -25.17 -23.21
C LEU A 8 7.37 -25.67 -21.77
N ARG A 9 7.39 -24.77 -20.78
CA ARG A 9 7.53 -25.13 -19.36
C ARG A 9 6.31 -25.94 -18.88
N ILE A 10 5.10 -25.48 -19.22
CA ILE A 10 3.86 -26.20 -18.89
C ILE A 10 3.82 -27.57 -19.58
N GLY A 11 4.14 -27.63 -20.88
CA GLY A 11 4.14 -28.89 -21.63
C GLY A 11 5.12 -29.91 -21.05
N THR A 12 6.30 -29.46 -20.62
CA THR A 12 7.33 -30.30 -20.00
C THR A 12 6.86 -30.86 -18.65
N ALA A 13 6.26 -30.02 -17.82
CA ALA A 13 5.69 -30.45 -16.55
C ALA A 13 4.58 -31.49 -16.78
N LEU A 14 3.64 -31.21 -17.68
CA LEU A 14 2.55 -32.13 -18.00
C LEU A 14 3.05 -33.48 -18.52
N LEU A 15 4.11 -33.50 -19.32
CA LEU A 15 4.70 -34.75 -19.83
C LEU A 15 5.25 -35.64 -18.71
N VAL A 16 5.93 -35.05 -17.73
CA VAL A 16 6.47 -35.79 -16.56
C VAL A 16 5.35 -36.27 -15.64
N LEU A 17 4.31 -35.46 -15.41
CA LEU A 17 3.16 -35.89 -14.60
C LEU A 17 2.37 -37.00 -15.31
N ALA A 18 2.19 -36.90 -16.63
CA ALA A 18 1.52 -37.92 -17.43
C ALA A 18 2.26 -39.27 -17.44
N SER A 19 3.60 -39.28 -17.39
CA SER A 19 4.38 -40.52 -17.37
C SER A 19 4.20 -41.31 -16.06
N LEU A 20 4.06 -40.61 -14.94
CA LEU A 20 3.76 -41.22 -13.63
C LEU A 20 2.34 -41.78 -13.57
N LEU A 21 1.37 -41.04 -14.10
CA LEU A 21 -0.01 -41.51 -14.26
C LEU A 21 -0.05 -42.77 -15.15
N ALA A 22 0.66 -42.75 -16.29
CA ALA A 22 0.74 -43.88 -17.22
C ALA A 22 1.40 -45.10 -16.58
N SER A 23 2.41 -44.91 -15.75
CA SER A 23 3.08 -45.99 -15.01
C SER A 23 2.12 -46.65 -14.02
N GLY A 24 1.28 -45.88 -13.32
CA GLY A 24 0.17 -46.41 -12.52
C GLY A 24 -0.86 -47.16 -13.37
N LEU A 25 -1.27 -46.57 -14.51
CA LEU A 25 -2.25 -47.17 -15.43
C LEU A 25 -1.78 -48.52 -15.99
N LEU A 26 -0.47 -48.67 -16.21
CA LEU A 26 0.16 -49.90 -16.67
C LEU A 26 0.48 -50.89 -15.54
N SER A 27 0.07 -50.60 -14.30
CA SER A 27 0.35 -51.41 -13.10
C SER A 27 1.85 -51.71 -12.93
N ARG A 28 2.71 -50.73 -13.25
CA ARG A 28 4.17 -50.83 -13.04
C ARG A 28 4.53 -50.70 -11.56
N SER A 29 5.75 -51.08 -11.19
CA SER A 29 6.22 -51.05 -9.82
C SER A 29 6.09 -49.66 -9.15
N PRO A 30 5.59 -49.56 -7.91
CA PRO A 30 5.52 -48.30 -7.16
C PRO A 30 6.89 -47.73 -6.80
N TRP A 31 7.97 -48.52 -6.90
CA TRP A 31 9.35 -48.04 -6.73
C TRP A 31 9.74 -46.95 -7.74
N LEU A 32 8.97 -46.80 -8.82
CA LEU A 32 9.09 -45.66 -9.75
C LEU A 32 8.86 -44.30 -9.07
N ILE A 33 8.07 -44.24 -7.98
CA ILE A 33 7.88 -43.01 -7.19
C ILE A 33 9.22 -42.56 -6.59
N VAL A 34 10.00 -43.50 -6.04
CA VAL A 34 11.31 -43.22 -5.44
C VAL A 34 12.31 -42.74 -6.49
N VAL A 35 12.23 -43.27 -7.71
CA VAL A 35 13.08 -42.84 -8.83
C VAL A 35 12.67 -41.47 -9.36
N ALA A 36 11.38 -41.16 -9.39
CA ALA A 36 10.85 -39.92 -9.95
C ALA A 36 10.90 -38.73 -8.98
N ALA A 37 10.85 -38.95 -7.66
CA ALA A 37 10.86 -37.87 -6.68
C ALA A 37 12.11 -36.96 -6.74
N PRO A 38 13.36 -37.49 -6.85
CA PRO A 38 14.55 -36.65 -7.04
C PRO A 38 14.47 -35.82 -8.33
N ILE A 39 13.96 -36.43 -9.40
CA ILE A 39 13.82 -35.80 -10.71
C ILE A 39 12.84 -34.61 -10.65
N LEU A 40 11.66 -34.82 -10.07
CA LEU A 40 10.66 -33.78 -9.87
C LEU A 40 11.19 -32.66 -8.98
N THR A 41 12.00 -32.99 -7.97
CA THR A 41 12.65 -32.00 -7.09
C THR A 41 13.61 -31.12 -7.88
N VAL A 42 14.41 -31.69 -8.77
CA VAL A 42 15.32 -30.92 -9.64
C VAL A 42 14.53 -30.06 -10.63
N LEU A 43 13.48 -30.60 -11.25
CA LEU A 43 12.63 -29.83 -12.18
C LEU A 43 11.90 -28.68 -11.47
N TYR A 44 11.42 -28.91 -10.25
CA TYR A 44 10.84 -27.88 -9.40
C TYR A 44 11.86 -26.78 -9.07
N ALA A 45 13.08 -27.17 -8.70
CA ALA A 45 14.17 -26.24 -8.43
C ALA A 45 14.53 -25.39 -9.66
N LEU A 46 14.58 -26.00 -10.85
CA LEU A 46 14.80 -25.29 -12.12
C LEU A 46 13.62 -24.39 -12.51
N GLY A 47 12.38 -24.82 -12.24
CA GLY A 47 11.19 -24.00 -12.45
C GLY A 47 11.18 -22.73 -11.59
N ARG A 48 11.82 -22.80 -10.42
CA ARG A 48 12.02 -21.68 -9.48
C ARG A 48 13.48 -21.21 -9.44
N TRP A 49 14.23 -21.38 -10.52
CA TRP A 49 15.69 -21.19 -10.53
C TRP A 49 16.14 -19.86 -9.91
N ARG A 50 15.40 -18.76 -10.13
CA ARG A 50 15.70 -17.46 -9.51
C ARG A 50 15.66 -17.52 -7.98
N SER A 51 14.58 -18.04 -7.39
CA SER A 51 14.44 -18.19 -5.93
C SER A 51 15.54 -19.09 -5.35
N TRP A 52 15.90 -20.18 -6.04
CA TRP A 52 16.96 -21.08 -5.60
C TRP A 52 18.36 -20.48 -5.74
N ARG A 53 18.59 -19.69 -6.80
CA ARG A 53 19.82 -18.92 -6.98
C ARG A 53 19.95 -17.85 -5.89
N HIS A 54 18.86 -17.20 -5.50
CA HIS A 54 18.85 -16.30 -4.34
C HIS A 54 19.18 -17.04 -3.04
N ALA A 55 18.54 -18.19 -2.78
CA ALA A 55 18.84 -19.01 -1.60
C ALA A 55 20.30 -19.51 -1.58
N LEU A 56 20.86 -19.91 -2.73
CA LEU A 56 22.26 -20.32 -2.87
C LEU A 56 23.22 -19.19 -2.52
N ILE A 57 22.90 -17.98 -2.96
CA ILE A 57 23.76 -16.83 -2.78
C ILE A 57 23.65 -16.29 -1.35
N ALA A 58 22.45 -16.31 -0.75
CA ALA A 58 22.20 -15.83 0.61
C ALA A 58 22.68 -16.80 1.70
N GLY A 59 22.36 -18.09 1.59
CA GLY A 59 22.63 -19.10 2.63
C GLY A 59 23.58 -20.22 2.21
N GLY A 60 24.23 -20.08 1.05
CA GLY A 60 25.18 -21.06 0.53
C GLY A 60 24.57 -22.42 0.18
N VAL A 61 25.42 -23.44 0.11
CA VAL A 61 25.01 -24.84 -0.19
C VAL A 61 24.06 -25.40 0.89
N ARG A 62 24.16 -24.90 2.13
CA ARG A 62 23.32 -25.34 3.25
C ARG A 62 21.85 -24.98 3.03
N ALA A 63 21.55 -23.75 2.58
CA ALA A 63 20.19 -23.31 2.29
C ALA A 63 19.55 -24.07 1.12
N ILE A 64 20.32 -24.36 0.05
CA ILE A 64 19.87 -25.26 -1.02
C ILE A 64 19.54 -26.64 -0.45
N THR A 65 20.45 -27.20 0.35
CA THR A 65 20.27 -28.56 0.88
C THR A 65 19.01 -28.64 1.73
N LEU A 66 18.78 -27.65 2.60
CA LEU A 66 17.57 -27.58 3.43
C LEU A 66 16.30 -27.42 2.57
N SER A 67 16.34 -26.52 1.59
CA SER A 67 15.21 -26.32 0.66
C SER A 67 14.90 -27.58 -0.15
N ALA A 68 15.93 -28.33 -0.55
CA ALA A 68 15.78 -29.60 -1.27
C ALA A 68 15.21 -30.70 -0.36
N LEU A 69 15.63 -30.74 0.91
CA LEU A 69 15.08 -31.64 1.92
C LEU A 69 13.60 -31.37 2.22
N VAL A 70 13.15 -30.11 2.14
CA VAL A 70 11.72 -29.75 2.29
C VAL A 70 10.93 -30.05 1.01
N ALA A 71 11.50 -29.75 -0.17
CA ALA A 71 10.82 -29.98 -1.44
C ALA A 71 10.66 -31.46 -1.77
N PHE A 72 11.64 -32.30 -1.41
CA PHE A 72 11.65 -33.72 -1.77
C PHE A 72 10.44 -34.53 -1.26
N PRO A 73 10.03 -34.46 0.03
CA PRO A 73 8.83 -35.12 0.52
C PRO A 73 7.56 -34.69 -0.21
N ILE A 74 7.45 -33.40 -0.54
CA ILE A 74 6.31 -32.85 -1.28
C ILE A 74 6.27 -33.45 -2.69
N GLN A 75 7.40 -33.51 -3.39
CA GLN A 75 7.47 -34.09 -4.74
C GLN A 75 7.22 -35.61 -4.72
N ALA A 76 7.68 -36.32 -3.69
CA ALA A 76 7.39 -37.74 -3.50
C ALA A 76 5.89 -37.99 -3.29
N ALA A 77 5.22 -37.14 -2.49
CA ALA A 77 3.77 -37.21 -2.28
C ALA A 77 2.99 -36.96 -3.59
N VAL A 78 3.38 -35.94 -4.36
CA VAL A 78 2.76 -35.66 -5.67
C VAL A 78 2.94 -36.84 -6.63
N ALA A 79 4.14 -37.41 -6.72
CA ALA A 79 4.40 -38.57 -7.55
C ALA A 79 3.58 -39.80 -7.12
N ALA A 80 3.44 -40.02 -5.81
CA ALA A 80 2.63 -41.10 -5.25
C ALA A 80 1.15 -40.93 -5.60
N VAL A 81 0.59 -39.73 -5.42
CA VAL A 81 -0.81 -39.44 -5.75
C VAL A 81 -1.08 -39.70 -7.23
N LEU A 82 -0.25 -39.20 -8.13
CA LEU A 82 -0.43 -39.41 -9.58
C LEU A 82 -0.33 -40.89 -9.97
N TYR A 83 0.64 -41.60 -9.41
CA TYR A 83 0.78 -43.04 -9.64
C TYR A 83 -0.46 -43.80 -9.12
N LEU A 84 -0.96 -43.48 -7.91
CA LEU A 84 -2.12 -44.13 -7.30
C LEU A 84 -3.41 -43.85 -8.08
N ILE A 85 -3.59 -42.63 -8.59
CA ILE A 85 -4.71 -42.31 -9.49
C ILE A 85 -4.64 -43.21 -10.74
N GLY A 86 -3.47 -43.31 -11.36
CA GLY A 86 -3.26 -44.17 -12.53
C GLY A 86 -3.56 -45.64 -12.23
N LEU A 87 -3.09 -46.13 -11.09
CA LEU A 87 -3.32 -47.51 -10.64
C LEU A 87 -4.81 -47.77 -10.34
N GLY A 88 -5.49 -46.82 -9.70
CA GLY A 88 -6.93 -46.88 -9.45
C GLY A 88 -7.73 -46.96 -10.75
N LEU A 89 -7.39 -46.11 -11.73
CA LEU A 89 -7.97 -46.15 -13.08
C LEU A 89 -7.69 -47.49 -13.79
N SER A 90 -6.48 -48.04 -13.65
CA SER A 90 -6.12 -49.35 -14.21
C SER A 90 -7.04 -50.46 -13.67
N ARG A 91 -7.20 -50.49 -12.36
CA ARG A 91 -8.03 -51.49 -11.68
C ARG A 91 -9.50 -51.35 -12.01
N PHE A 92 -9.97 -50.11 -12.16
CA PHE A 92 -11.34 -49.82 -12.55
C PHE A 92 -11.64 -50.27 -13.99
N VAL A 93 -10.76 -49.96 -14.94
CA VAL A 93 -11.00 -50.22 -16.38
C VAL A 93 -10.64 -51.66 -16.78
N PHE A 94 -9.55 -52.21 -16.24
CA PHE A 94 -8.98 -53.48 -16.69
C PHE A 94 -9.05 -54.61 -15.63
N GLY A 95 -9.66 -54.36 -14.47
CA GLY A 95 -9.70 -55.29 -13.37
C GLY A 95 -8.39 -55.40 -12.59
N SER A 96 -8.33 -56.32 -11.63
CA SER A 96 -7.16 -56.53 -10.77
C SER A 96 -6.00 -57.18 -11.55
N ARG A 97 -5.13 -56.37 -12.14
CA ARG A 97 -3.84 -56.80 -12.69
C ARG A 97 -2.78 -56.88 -11.59
N GLU A 98 -1.90 -57.87 -11.68
CA GLU A 98 -0.72 -57.95 -10.82
C GLU A 98 0.25 -56.81 -11.10
N ILE A 99 0.88 -56.29 -10.05
CA ILE A 99 1.88 -55.23 -10.17
C ILE A 99 3.14 -55.83 -10.77
N VAL A 100 3.58 -55.30 -11.91
CA VAL A 100 4.79 -55.74 -12.59
C VAL A 100 6.02 -55.25 -11.82
N PRO A 101 7.01 -56.12 -11.51
CA PRO A 101 8.22 -55.72 -10.79
C PRO A 101 9.01 -54.68 -11.59
N LEU A 102 9.83 -53.89 -10.88
CA LEU A 102 10.66 -52.86 -11.50
C LEU A 102 11.67 -53.52 -12.44
N THR A 103 11.65 -53.15 -13.71
CA THR A 103 12.59 -53.64 -14.73
C THR A 103 13.57 -52.55 -15.16
N GLY A 104 14.67 -52.95 -15.79
CA GLY A 104 15.60 -51.99 -16.41
C GLY A 104 14.92 -51.12 -17.47
N THR A 105 13.90 -51.64 -18.16
CA THR A 105 13.10 -50.86 -19.13
C THR A 105 12.37 -49.70 -18.47
N ASP A 106 11.83 -49.87 -17.27
CA ASP A 106 11.11 -48.82 -16.55
C ASP A 106 12.06 -47.65 -16.16
N ILE A 107 13.29 -47.97 -15.76
CA ILE A 107 14.34 -46.99 -15.49
C ILE A 107 14.72 -46.25 -16.79
N LEU A 108 14.94 -46.99 -17.88
CA LEU A 108 15.30 -46.41 -19.17
C LEU A 108 14.22 -45.46 -19.71
N VAL A 109 12.94 -45.84 -19.62
CA VAL A 109 11.81 -44.99 -20.04
C VAL A 109 11.72 -43.73 -19.18
N THR A 110 11.87 -43.87 -17.85
CA THR A 110 11.85 -42.73 -16.93
C THR A 110 12.98 -41.75 -17.25
N LEU A 111 14.20 -42.24 -17.50
CA LEU A 111 15.34 -41.41 -17.91
C LEU A 111 15.14 -40.78 -19.29
N ALA A 112 14.60 -41.53 -20.25
CA ALA A 112 14.36 -41.04 -21.61
C ALA A 112 13.35 -39.89 -21.66
N ILE A 113 12.37 -39.85 -20.74
CA ILE A 113 11.43 -38.73 -20.61
C ILE A 113 12.08 -37.58 -19.83
N THR A 114 12.78 -37.90 -18.76
CA THR A 114 13.29 -36.90 -17.82
C THR A 114 14.45 -36.09 -18.37
N VAL A 115 15.44 -36.73 -18.99
CA VAL A 115 16.66 -36.04 -19.45
C VAL A 115 16.33 -34.93 -20.46
N PRO A 116 15.47 -35.14 -21.47
CA PRO A 116 15.02 -34.06 -22.34
C PRO A 116 14.29 -32.93 -21.60
N CYS A 117 13.42 -33.27 -20.64
CA CYS A 117 12.70 -32.29 -19.82
C CYS A 117 13.65 -31.41 -19.01
N LEU A 118 14.70 -32.02 -18.45
CA LEU A 118 15.75 -31.34 -17.71
C LEU A 118 16.53 -30.39 -18.62
N LEU A 119 17.00 -30.88 -19.77
CA LEU A 119 17.75 -30.08 -20.74
C LEU A 119 16.92 -28.89 -21.26
N LEU A 120 15.64 -29.11 -21.54
CA LEU A 120 14.74 -28.03 -21.97
C LEU A 120 14.51 -27.00 -20.86
N SER A 121 14.37 -27.45 -19.61
CA SER A 121 14.21 -26.56 -18.45
C SER A 121 15.46 -25.70 -18.22
N VAL A 122 16.65 -26.27 -18.44
CA VAL A 122 17.92 -25.53 -18.40
C VAL A 122 18.00 -24.49 -19.53
N GLU A 123 17.65 -24.87 -20.75
CA GLU A 123 17.66 -23.96 -21.91
C GLU A 123 16.64 -22.82 -21.76
N ILE A 124 15.43 -23.12 -21.25
CA ILE A 124 14.42 -22.11 -20.90
C ILE A 124 15.00 -21.11 -19.89
N SER A 125 15.63 -21.62 -18.83
CA SER A 125 16.20 -20.77 -17.78
C SER A 125 17.33 -19.89 -18.33
N ARG A 126 18.17 -20.42 -19.22
CA ARG A 126 19.23 -19.64 -19.91
C ARG A 126 18.66 -18.51 -20.76
N ARG A 127 17.55 -18.74 -21.47
CA ARG A 127 16.89 -17.72 -22.30
C ARG A 127 16.15 -16.68 -21.47
N GLU A 128 15.58 -17.07 -20.33
CA GLU A 128 14.89 -16.18 -19.40
C GLU A 128 15.85 -15.23 -18.67
N ASP A 129 17.09 -15.64 -18.43
CA ASP A 129 18.09 -14.81 -17.73
C ASP A 129 18.74 -13.76 -18.66
N GLY A 130 18.73 -13.97 -19.97
CA GLY A 130 19.23 -13.04 -20.98
C GLY A 130 20.75 -12.71 -20.86
N PRO A 131 21.38 -12.14 -21.91
CA PRO A 131 22.80 -11.76 -21.85
C PRO A 131 23.10 -10.55 -20.93
N ARG A 132 22.08 -9.99 -20.26
CA ARG A 132 22.20 -8.74 -19.47
C ARG A 132 22.23 -8.92 -17.96
N SER A 133 22.01 -10.13 -17.42
CA SER A 133 22.33 -10.39 -16.01
C SER A 133 23.83 -10.57 -15.86
N SER A 134 24.61 -9.49 -16.06
CA SER A 134 26.04 -9.54 -15.81
C SER A 134 26.26 -9.93 -14.35
N LEU A 135 27.28 -10.75 -14.08
CA LEU A 135 27.68 -11.09 -12.71
C LEU A 135 27.91 -9.83 -11.84
N ALA A 136 28.14 -8.66 -12.45
CA ALA A 136 28.25 -7.37 -11.77
C ALA A 136 26.89 -6.83 -11.30
N THR A 137 25.86 -6.81 -12.15
CA THR A 137 24.49 -6.38 -11.78
C THR A 137 23.88 -7.33 -10.75
N LEU A 138 24.21 -8.61 -10.85
CA LEU A 138 23.88 -9.61 -9.85
C LEU A 138 24.70 -9.44 -8.58
N ARG A 139 26.01 -9.15 -8.63
CA ARG A 139 26.81 -8.85 -7.42
C ARG A 139 26.32 -7.62 -6.69
N GLU A 140 25.87 -6.58 -7.39
CA GLU A 140 25.28 -5.39 -6.77
C GLU A 140 23.89 -5.68 -6.18
N GLY A 141 23.05 -6.41 -6.91
CA GLY A 141 21.76 -6.87 -6.38
C GLY A 141 21.93 -7.83 -5.21
N VAL A 142 23.00 -8.63 -5.19
CA VAL A 142 23.39 -9.55 -4.12
C VAL A 142 24.09 -8.85 -2.98
N ALA A 143 24.86 -7.78 -3.20
CA ALA A 143 25.40 -6.98 -2.11
C ALA A 143 24.25 -6.30 -1.37
N ARG A 144 23.28 -5.74 -2.11
CA ARG A 144 22.05 -5.18 -1.54
C ARG A 144 21.14 -6.22 -0.90
N ALA A 145 20.99 -7.38 -1.51
CA ALA A 145 20.20 -8.47 -0.93
C ALA A 145 20.94 -9.15 0.23
N ALA A 146 22.27 -9.26 0.21
CA ALA A 146 23.04 -9.77 1.34
C ALA A 146 23.06 -8.77 2.49
N GLU A 147 22.99 -7.46 2.23
CA GLU A 147 22.67 -6.46 3.25
C GLU A 147 21.24 -6.62 3.76
N SER A 148 20.27 -6.99 2.91
CA SER A 148 18.87 -7.23 3.34
C SER A 148 18.61 -8.61 3.97
N PHE A 149 19.42 -9.63 3.69
CA PHE A 149 19.28 -11.01 4.17
C PHE A 149 20.31 -11.38 5.25
N ALA A 150 21.40 -10.62 5.41
CA ALA A 150 22.17 -10.65 6.66
C ALA A 150 21.37 -10.02 7.81
N GLY A 151 20.27 -9.33 7.50
CA GLY A 151 19.21 -8.91 8.43
C GLY A 151 18.03 -9.90 8.49
N ASP A 152 18.30 -11.21 8.57
CA ASP A 152 17.33 -12.16 9.17
C ASP A 152 17.22 -11.99 10.70
N ASP A 153 17.91 -10.97 11.26
CA ASP A 153 17.36 -10.20 12.37
C ASP A 153 16.12 -9.46 11.83
N GLU A 154 14.98 -10.14 11.90
CA GLU A 154 13.61 -9.59 11.88
C GLU A 154 13.64 -8.07 12.05
N TYR A 155 13.43 -7.32 10.95
CA TYR A 155 13.69 -5.88 10.77
C TYR A 155 13.43 -5.09 12.04
N ALA A 156 14.44 -5.07 12.91
CA ALA A 156 14.24 -4.66 14.27
C ALA A 156 14.33 -3.14 14.28
N PRO A 157 13.19 -2.45 14.35
CA PRO A 157 13.11 -1.03 14.10
C PRO A 157 13.99 -0.35 15.14
N ARG A 158 14.91 0.51 14.69
CA ARG A 158 15.72 1.28 15.62
C ARG A 158 14.81 2.29 16.30
N VAL A 159 14.36 2.00 17.52
CA VAL A 159 13.40 2.86 18.24
C VAL A 159 14.10 4.10 18.83
N ASP A 160 13.50 5.28 18.65
CA ASP A 160 13.90 6.52 19.31
C ASP A 160 13.52 6.44 20.80
N PRO A 161 14.45 6.64 21.74
CA PRO A 161 14.16 6.55 23.17
C PRO A 161 13.23 7.66 23.69
N THR A 162 12.94 8.70 22.90
CA THR A 162 12.10 9.83 23.29
C THR A 162 10.61 9.42 23.35
N PRO A 163 9.94 9.58 24.51
CA PRO A 163 8.51 9.30 24.62
C PRO A 163 7.67 10.12 23.67
N VAL A 164 6.57 9.53 23.21
CA VAL A 164 5.49 10.27 22.55
C VAL A 164 4.80 11.17 23.58
N THR A 165 4.33 12.32 23.11
CA THR A 165 3.57 13.31 23.86
C THR A 165 2.23 13.55 23.16
N LYS A 166 1.24 14.10 23.86
CA LYS A 166 -0.03 14.50 23.22
C LYS A 166 0.14 15.38 21.98
N ALA A 167 1.17 16.24 21.98
CA ALA A 167 1.45 17.17 20.89
C ALA A 167 1.97 16.49 19.61
N ASN A 168 2.63 15.33 19.73
CA ASN A 168 3.21 14.60 18.58
C ASN A 168 2.67 13.16 18.43
N PHE A 169 1.58 12.83 19.13
CA PHE A 169 0.92 11.54 19.04
C PHE A 169 0.33 11.29 17.64
N PHE A 170 -0.38 12.26 17.08
CA PHE A 170 -0.91 12.19 15.72
C PHE A 170 0.11 12.73 14.70
N LEU A 171 0.51 11.90 13.73
CA LEU A 171 1.27 12.36 12.56
C LEU A 171 0.36 12.89 11.46
N SER A 172 -0.82 12.28 11.30
CA SER A 172 -1.86 12.79 10.41
C SER A 172 -3.24 12.65 11.08
N PRO A 173 -3.67 13.65 11.87
CA PRO A 173 -4.97 13.64 12.53
C PRO A 173 -6.13 13.59 11.52
N GLY A 174 -5.88 13.96 10.25
CA GLY A 174 -6.85 13.85 9.17
C GLY A 174 -7.04 12.44 8.58
N HIS A 175 -6.30 11.40 8.99
CA HIS A 175 -6.29 10.10 8.31
C HIS A 175 -7.68 9.48 8.11
N TRP A 176 -8.53 9.51 9.14
CA TRP A 176 -9.90 8.99 9.09
C TRP A 176 -10.94 10.03 8.64
N ARG A 177 -10.54 11.29 8.49
CA ARG A 177 -11.45 12.41 8.22
C ARG A 177 -11.51 12.68 6.73
N LEU A 178 -12.72 12.89 6.21
CA LEU A 178 -12.88 13.42 4.86
C LEU A 178 -12.22 14.79 4.78
N ASP A 179 -11.48 15.03 3.70
CA ASP A 179 -10.84 16.34 3.49
C ASP A 179 -11.90 17.33 3.01
N ALA A 180 -12.17 18.36 3.81
CA ALA A 180 -13.27 19.27 3.53
C ALA A 180 -13.09 20.04 2.21
N LEU A 181 -11.85 20.31 1.79
CA LEU A 181 -11.57 21.03 0.55
C LEU A 181 -11.82 20.11 -0.64
N ASP A 182 -11.37 18.86 -0.53
CA ASP A 182 -11.64 17.79 -1.46
C ASP A 182 -13.16 17.60 -1.65
N GLU A 183 -13.90 17.40 -0.55
CA GLU A 183 -15.36 17.22 -0.56
C GLU A 183 -16.12 18.44 -1.13
N ALA A 184 -15.71 19.65 -0.76
CA ALA A 184 -16.31 20.88 -1.30
C ALA A 184 -16.07 21.04 -2.81
N MET A 185 -14.93 20.53 -3.30
CA MET A 185 -14.60 20.52 -4.71
C MET A 185 -15.44 19.46 -5.44
N GLU A 186 -15.49 18.23 -4.94
CA GLU A 186 -16.24 17.11 -5.55
C GLU A 186 -17.76 17.27 -5.49
N GLY A 187 -18.29 17.84 -4.41
CA GLY A 187 -19.72 18.03 -4.18
C GLY A 187 -20.39 19.03 -5.13
N ARG A 188 -19.61 19.78 -5.93
CA ARG A 188 -20.07 20.73 -6.96
C ARG A 188 -21.23 21.63 -6.49
N GLY A 189 -20.96 22.45 -5.48
CA GLY A 189 -21.92 23.41 -4.94
C GLY A 189 -22.85 22.86 -3.86
N ARG A 190 -22.79 21.56 -3.57
CA ARG A 190 -23.40 21.00 -2.35
C ARG A 190 -22.67 21.53 -1.12
N LEU A 191 -23.44 21.77 -0.07
CA LEU A 191 -22.91 22.10 1.23
C LEU A 191 -22.37 20.81 1.89
N PHE A 192 -21.10 20.83 2.28
CA PHE A 192 -20.44 19.80 3.06
C PHE A 192 -20.40 20.22 4.53
N GLU A 193 -20.85 19.34 5.43
CA GLU A 193 -20.76 19.56 6.87
C GLU A 193 -19.44 19.01 7.37
N LYS A 194 -18.49 19.90 7.68
CA LYS A 194 -17.17 19.48 8.14
C LYS A 194 -17.27 19.01 9.59
N PRO A 195 -16.93 17.73 9.90
CA PRO A 195 -16.93 17.27 11.28
C PRO A 195 -15.86 18.01 12.09
N PRO A 196 -16.08 18.28 13.39
CA PRO A 196 -15.06 18.81 14.30
C PRO A 196 -13.76 18.00 14.23
N ARG A 197 -12.63 18.65 14.53
CA ARG A 197 -11.33 17.97 14.56
C ARG A 197 -11.22 16.96 15.69
N GLY A 198 -11.47 17.43 16.90
CA GLY A 198 -11.54 16.59 18.09
C GLY A 198 -12.97 16.18 18.38
N ALA A 199 -13.12 15.09 19.12
CA ALA A 199 -14.38 14.70 19.70
C ALA A 199 -14.85 15.73 20.73
N THR A 200 -16.14 16.04 20.67
CA THR A 200 -16.85 16.81 21.68
C THR A 200 -17.04 16.00 22.96
N ALA A 201 -17.34 16.68 24.07
CA ALA A 201 -17.66 15.99 25.32
C ALA A 201 -18.88 15.06 25.17
N ALA A 202 -19.87 15.46 24.37
CA ALA A 202 -21.06 14.67 24.11
C ALA A 202 -20.76 13.38 23.33
N GLU A 203 -19.90 13.44 22.31
CA GLU A 203 -19.50 12.25 21.54
C GLU A 203 -18.70 11.25 22.40
N ILE A 204 -17.86 11.75 23.31
CA ILE A 204 -17.15 10.92 24.29
C ILE A 204 -18.14 10.27 25.26
N GLU A 205 -19.06 11.04 25.84
CA GLU A 205 -20.09 10.54 26.77
C GLU A 205 -21.03 9.52 26.12
N GLU A 206 -21.43 9.77 24.87
CA GLU A 206 -22.23 8.83 24.08
C GLU A 206 -21.47 7.50 23.86
N THR A 207 -20.17 7.58 23.57
CA THR A 207 -19.33 6.39 23.39
C THR A 207 -19.15 5.61 24.68
N GLU A 208 -18.88 6.30 25.78
CA GLU A 208 -18.81 5.73 27.14
C GLU A 208 -20.12 5.04 27.51
N THR A 209 -21.25 5.69 27.23
CA THR A 209 -22.59 5.14 27.45
C THR A 209 -22.85 3.91 26.59
N ARG A 210 -22.47 3.94 25.31
CA ARG A 210 -22.63 2.82 24.36
C ARG A 210 -21.93 1.56 24.83
N PHE A 211 -20.73 1.69 25.39
CA PHE A 211 -19.96 0.57 25.92
C PHE A 211 -20.21 0.28 27.40
N GLY A 212 -20.89 1.17 28.12
CA GLY A 212 -21.09 1.04 29.58
C GLY A 212 -19.79 1.17 30.37
N VAL A 213 -18.83 1.97 29.90
CA VAL A 213 -17.50 2.16 30.51
C VAL A 213 -17.12 3.63 30.59
N HIS A 214 -16.06 3.95 31.33
CA HIS A 214 -15.39 5.26 31.25
C HIS A 214 -14.06 5.13 30.53
N LEU A 215 -13.84 5.95 29.50
CA LEU A 215 -12.56 5.98 28.79
C LEU A 215 -11.48 6.62 29.69
N PRO A 216 -10.23 6.13 29.65
CA PRO A 216 -9.12 6.75 30.37
C PRO A 216 -9.01 8.25 30.08
N GLU A 217 -8.75 9.09 31.08
CA GLU A 217 -8.71 10.55 30.90
C GLU A 217 -7.69 10.99 29.85
N GLU A 218 -6.50 10.39 29.82
CA GLU A 218 -5.49 10.72 28.82
C GLU A 218 -5.96 10.35 27.40
N LEU A 219 -6.65 9.22 27.22
CA LEU A 219 -7.26 8.84 25.95
C LEU A 219 -8.38 9.82 25.54
N ARG A 220 -9.22 10.26 26.49
CA ARG A 220 -10.23 11.31 26.24
C ARG A 220 -9.58 12.61 25.77
N GLN A 221 -8.43 12.99 26.35
CA GLN A 221 -7.68 14.16 25.90
C GLN A 221 -7.13 14.00 24.48
N LEU A 222 -6.64 12.81 24.11
CA LEU A 222 -6.24 12.51 22.74
C LEU A 222 -7.42 12.65 21.77
N TYR A 223 -8.60 12.10 22.12
CA TYR A 223 -9.80 12.24 21.30
C TYR A 223 -10.27 13.70 21.16
N ARG A 224 -10.13 14.53 22.19
CA ARG A 224 -10.39 15.99 22.13
C ARG A 224 -9.40 16.73 21.21
N ILE A 225 -8.20 16.21 21.00
CA ILE A 225 -7.22 16.75 20.04
C ILE A 225 -7.56 16.31 18.60
N SER A 226 -7.92 15.04 18.43
CA SER A 226 -8.34 14.46 17.15
C SER A 226 -9.23 13.25 17.38
N ASN A 227 -10.41 13.20 16.75
CA ASN A 227 -11.28 12.02 16.82
C ASN A 227 -10.69 10.87 15.97
N GLY A 228 -9.73 10.14 16.53
CA GLY A 228 -8.89 9.19 15.79
C GLY A 228 -7.85 9.88 14.91
N GLY A 229 -7.00 9.09 14.26
CA GLY A 229 -6.03 9.59 13.27
C GLY A 229 -4.86 8.64 13.04
N TYR A 230 -4.02 8.95 12.06
CA TYR A 230 -2.77 8.24 11.85
C TYR A 230 -1.79 8.66 12.91
N VAL A 231 -1.36 7.68 13.69
CA VAL A 231 -0.38 7.85 14.77
C VAL A 231 1.01 7.46 14.29
N GLY A 232 1.15 6.80 13.13
CA GLY A 232 2.43 6.28 12.66
C GLY A 232 2.87 5.03 13.40
N GLU A 233 4.01 4.47 12.98
CA GLU A 233 4.55 3.30 13.67
C GLU A 233 4.90 3.69 15.11
N MET A 234 4.35 2.92 16.05
CA MET A 234 4.57 3.10 17.47
C MET A 234 4.98 1.77 18.10
N TYR A 235 5.85 1.86 19.10
CA TYR A 235 6.40 0.71 19.79
C TYR A 235 6.36 0.94 21.29
N VAL A 236 6.19 -0.15 22.03
CA VAL A 236 6.35 -0.21 23.48
C VAL A 236 7.38 -1.28 23.85
N PRO A 237 8.07 -1.16 24.98
CA PRO A 237 8.97 -2.20 25.47
C PRO A 237 8.19 -3.48 25.80
N ALA A 238 8.57 -4.60 25.20
CA ALA A 238 8.05 -5.93 25.58
C ALA A 238 8.69 -6.44 26.89
N LYS A 239 9.79 -5.83 27.33
CA LYS A 239 10.50 -6.15 28.58
C LYS A 239 10.96 -4.86 29.29
N PRO A 240 11.11 -4.84 30.62
CA PRO A 240 11.48 -3.63 31.37
C PRO A 240 12.80 -2.95 30.96
N ARG A 241 13.70 -3.67 30.29
CA ARG A 241 14.97 -3.15 29.76
C ARG A 241 15.14 -3.66 28.33
N PRO A 242 14.45 -3.04 27.34
CA PRO A 242 14.46 -3.55 25.99
C PRO A 242 15.86 -3.37 25.37
N TRP A 243 16.35 -4.41 24.69
CA TRP A 243 17.44 -4.20 23.74
C TRP A 243 16.95 -3.34 22.56
N PRO A 244 17.84 -2.55 21.92
CA PRO A 244 17.45 -1.63 20.85
C PRO A 244 16.72 -2.27 19.67
N HIS A 245 16.83 -3.60 19.52
CA HIS A 245 16.37 -4.32 18.34
C HIS A 245 15.31 -5.40 18.65
N ASN A 246 15.44 -6.19 19.73
CA ASN A 246 14.69 -7.47 19.85
C ASN A 246 13.65 -7.52 20.98
N ASP A 247 13.30 -6.38 21.58
CA ASP A 247 12.43 -6.33 22.77
C ASP A 247 11.34 -5.24 22.68
N TRP A 248 10.86 -4.97 21.47
CA TRP A 248 9.81 -3.98 21.19
C TRP A 248 8.58 -4.64 20.61
N ARG A 249 7.39 -4.24 21.07
CA ARG A 249 6.09 -4.66 20.53
C ARG A 249 5.45 -3.48 19.80
N GLY A 250 5.05 -3.69 18.56
CA GLY A 250 4.31 -2.68 17.79
C GLY A 250 2.95 -2.41 18.45
N ALA A 251 2.60 -1.14 18.61
CA ALA A 251 1.30 -0.69 19.10
C ALA A 251 0.45 -0.14 17.95
N PHE A 252 -0.87 -0.11 18.13
CA PHE A 252 -1.84 0.36 17.15
C PHE A 252 -1.74 -0.37 15.79
N SER A 253 -1.53 -1.68 15.83
CA SER A 253 -1.38 -2.60 14.68
C SER A 253 -0.47 -2.01 13.61
N ILE A 254 0.82 -2.30 13.69
CA ILE A 254 1.87 -1.45 13.13
C ILE A 254 1.71 -1.05 11.65
N ASP A 255 1.13 -1.91 10.82
CA ASP A 255 0.92 -1.62 9.40
C ASP A 255 -0.23 -0.62 9.14
N TYR A 256 -1.18 -0.51 10.07
CA TYR A 256 -2.29 0.46 10.00
C TYR A 256 -1.98 1.73 10.78
N SER A 257 -1.20 1.64 11.87
CA SER A 257 -0.56 2.79 12.52
C SER A 257 -1.53 3.94 12.83
N SER A 258 -2.72 3.62 13.34
CA SER A 258 -3.78 4.60 13.59
C SER A 258 -4.61 4.29 14.82
N LEU A 259 -5.13 5.34 15.44
CA LEU A 259 -6.16 5.26 16.47
C LEU A 259 -7.53 5.32 15.79
N ALA A 260 -8.41 4.36 16.07
CA ALA A 260 -9.76 4.36 15.54
C ALA A 260 -10.57 5.55 16.11
N PRO A 261 -11.41 6.22 15.29
CA PRO A 261 -12.31 7.26 15.78
C PRO A 261 -13.40 6.63 16.67
N LEU A 262 -13.98 7.44 17.57
CA LEU A 262 -14.94 6.99 18.58
C LEU A 262 -16.09 6.18 17.98
N GLU A 263 -16.68 6.63 16.87
CA GLU A 263 -17.79 5.95 16.21
C GLU A 263 -17.44 4.56 15.67
N LYS A 264 -16.15 4.29 15.43
CA LYS A 264 -15.63 2.99 14.95
C LYS A 264 -15.01 2.13 16.05
N LEU A 265 -14.91 2.62 17.28
CA LEU A 265 -14.61 1.76 18.41
C LEU A 265 -15.66 0.65 18.47
N ARG A 266 -15.20 -0.54 18.84
CA ARG A 266 -16.00 -1.76 18.95
C ARG A 266 -15.36 -2.72 19.93
N THR A 267 -16.14 -3.69 20.40
CA THR A 267 -15.60 -4.78 21.21
C THR A 267 -14.85 -5.80 20.33
N VAL A 268 -14.02 -6.64 20.95
CA VAL A 268 -13.38 -7.77 20.23
C VAL A 268 -14.45 -8.75 19.73
N GLU A 269 -15.54 -8.93 20.47
CA GLU A 269 -16.67 -9.79 20.05
C GLU A 269 -17.31 -9.26 18.77
N GLU A 270 -17.64 -7.97 18.72
CA GLU A 270 -18.15 -7.32 17.51
C GLU A 270 -17.16 -7.38 16.34
N HIS A 271 -15.86 -7.33 16.60
CA HIS A 271 -14.83 -7.46 15.57
C HIS A 271 -14.83 -8.87 14.94
N TYR A 272 -14.90 -9.93 15.76
CA TYR A 272 -14.85 -11.31 15.27
C TYR A 272 -16.15 -11.73 14.57
N ASN A 273 -17.30 -11.22 15.02
CA ASN A 273 -18.60 -11.50 14.41
C ASN A 273 -18.71 -11.02 12.94
N ASP A 274 -17.80 -10.17 12.46
CA ASP A 274 -17.71 -9.82 11.04
C ASP A 274 -17.18 -10.98 10.16
N TRP A 275 -16.48 -11.95 10.76
CA TRP A 275 -15.68 -12.96 10.05
C TRP A 275 -16.07 -14.39 10.38
N THR A 276 -16.55 -14.65 11.59
CA THR A 276 -16.89 -15.99 12.06
C THR A 276 -18.15 -15.97 12.91
N ASP A 277 -18.98 -17.01 12.77
CA ASP A 277 -20.13 -17.28 13.65
C ASP A 277 -19.78 -18.37 14.69
N ASP A 278 -18.55 -18.91 14.68
CA ASP A 278 -18.11 -19.96 15.59
C ASP A 278 -17.72 -19.35 16.95
N PRO A 279 -18.48 -19.61 18.03
CA PRO A 279 -18.17 -19.05 19.34
C PRO A 279 -16.84 -19.58 19.90
N ASP A 280 -16.34 -20.71 19.43
CA ASP A 280 -15.05 -21.27 19.88
C ASP A 280 -13.85 -20.50 19.31
N GLU A 281 -14.05 -19.68 18.27
CA GLU A 281 -13.03 -18.80 17.69
C GLU A 281 -12.99 -17.41 18.37
N ILE A 282 -13.97 -17.08 19.19
CA ILE A 282 -14.07 -15.78 19.89
C ILE A 282 -13.32 -15.87 21.23
N PRO A 283 -12.37 -14.97 21.53
CA PRO A 283 -11.68 -14.95 22.81
C PRO A 283 -12.65 -14.84 24.00
N ALA A 284 -12.31 -15.47 25.12
CA ALA A 284 -13.05 -15.26 26.37
C ALA A 284 -13.03 -13.77 26.75
N ASP A 285 -14.13 -13.28 27.30
CA ASP A 285 -14.35 -11.89 27.73
C ASP A 285 -14.25 -10.84 26.60
N ALA A 286 -14.35 -11.25 25.33
CA ALA A 286 -14.23 -10.37 24.16
C ALA A 286 -15.23 -9.20 24.14
N SER A 287 -16.37 -9.32 24.82
CA SER A 287 -17.38 -8.25 24.98
C SER A 287 -16.93 -7.12 25.91
N ARG A 288 -15.89 -7.33 26.73
CA ARG A 288 -15.30 -6.33 27.64
C ARG A 288 -13.96 -5.77 27.16
N LEU A 289 -13.50 -6.21 26.00
CA LEU A 289 -12.27 -5.76 25.36
C LEU A 289 -12.62 -4.77 24.26
N ILE A 290 -12.28 -3.49 24.42
CA ILE A 290 -12.56 -2.45 23.41
C ILE A 290 -11.33 -2.27 22.51
N VAL A 291 -11.55 -2.38 21.21
CA VAL A 291 -10.50 -2.27 20.18
C VAL A 291 -10.19 -0.80 19.91
N LEU A 292 -8.98 -0.36 20.26
CA LEU A 292 -8.45 0.94 19.83
C LEU A 292 -7.92 0.89 18.41
N GLN A 293 -7.37 -0.26 18.01
CA GLN A 293 -6.98 -0.58 16.66
C GLN A 293 -6.79 -2.08 16.47
N ALA A 294 -7.09 -2.60 15.27
CA ALA A 294 -6.91 -4.00 14.93
C ALA A 294 -6.49 -4.20 13.47
N ARG A 295 -5.65 -5.21 13.25
CA ARG A 295 -5.36 -5.82 11.96
C ARG A 295 -5.40 -7.34 12.13
N TYR A 296 -6.47 -7.97 11.66
CA TYR A 296 -6.72 -9.39 11.93
C TYR A 296 -6.60 -9.65 13.46
N GLY A 297 -5.85 -10.66 13.89
CA GLY A 297 -5.61 -10.95 15.30
C GLY A 297 -4.68 -9.99 16.04
N ASP A 298 -3.91 -9.12 15.36
CA ASP A 298 -3.01 -8.14 16.01
C ASP A 298 -3.76 -6.87 16.42
N MET A 299 -3.95 -6.67 17.73
CA MET A 299 -4.80 -5.60 18.27
C MET A 299 -4.17 -4.83 19.42
N THR A 300 -4.57 -3.56 19.55
CA THR A 300 -4.37 -2.74 20.75
C THR A 300 -5.72 -2.50 21.41
N LEU A 301 -5.86 -2.92 22.66
CA LEU A 301 -7.14 -3.07 23.35
C LEU A 301 -7.15 -2.33 24.70
N LEU A 302 -8.34 -1.86 25.08
CA LEU A 302 -8.68 -1.57 26.47
C LEU A 302 -9.37 -2.78 27.09
N ASP A 303 -8.88 -3.26 28.23
CA ASP A 303 -9.40 -4.42 28.94
C ASP A 303 -10.08 -4.01 30.25
N TYR A 304 -11.41 -4.09 30.27
CA TYR A 304 -12.26 -3.76 31.42
C TYR A 304 -12.67 -4.99 32.24
N ASP A 305 -12.06 -6.16 32.04
CA ASP A 305 -12.46 -7.37 32.77
C ASP A 305 -12.27 -7.20 34.29
N ALA A 306 -11.14 -6.60 34.69
CA ALA A 306 -10.73 -6.45 36.09
C ALA A 306 -11.45 -5.32 36.86
N GLY A 307 -12.16 -4.42 36.19
CA GLY A 307 -12.79 -3.27 36.85
C GLY A 307 -13.17 -2.11 35.92
N PRO A 308 -13.56 -0.97 36.50
CA PRO A 308 -13.97 0.22 35.74
C PRO A 308 -12.80 0.97 35.11
N GLU A 309 -11.58 0.81 35.63
CA GLU A 309 -10.35 1.34 35.04
C GLU A 309 -9.73 0.26 34.14
N PRO A 310 -9.54 0.52 32.83
CA PRO A 310 -9.06 -0.50 31.91
C PRO A 310 -7.54 -0.64 31.95
N ARG A 311 -7.09 -1.88 31.79
CA ARG A 311 -5.71 -2.16 31.37
C ARG A 311 -5.56 -1.89 29.87
N VAL A 312 -4.33 -1.74 29.40
CA VAL A 312 -4.03 -1.76 27.96
C VAL A 312 -3.38 -3.09 27.60
N LEU A 313 -3.94 -3.79 26.60
CA LEU A 313 -3.38 -5.04 26.09
C LEU A 313 -2.92 -4.86 24.64
N LEU A 314 -1.75 -5.44 24.35
CA LEU A 314 -1.29 -5.68 22.99
C LEU A 314 -1.30 -7.19 22.81
N VAL A 315 -2.06 -7.65 21.81
CA VAL A 315 -2.36 -9.06 21.62
C VAL A 315 -2.17 -9.44 20.15
N ASP A 316 -1.79 -10.67 19.90
CA ASP A 316 -1.86 -11.32 18.59
C ASP A 316 -2.64 -12.63 18.74
N PHE A 317 -3.95 -12.57 18.44
CA PHE A 317 -4.83 -13.73 18.52
C PHE A 317 -4.57 -14.77 17.42
N ASP A 318 -3.89 -14.39 16.33
CA ASP A 318 -3.50 -15.32 15.25
C ASP A 318 -2.19 -16.05 15.58
N GLY A 319 -1.48 -15.60 16.62
CA GLY A 319 -0.22 -16.17 17.10
C GLY A 319 -0.35 -17.51 17.81
N ASN A 320 0.72 -18.32 17.75
CA ASN A 320 0.77 -19.71 18.25
C ASN A 320 0.80 -19.88 19.79
N GLY A 321 -0.01 -19.14 20.56
CA GLY A 321 -0.41 -19.57 21.91
C GLY A 321 -0.18 -18.63 23.10
N ASN A 322 0.21 -17.37 22.91
CA ASN A 322 0.14 -16.36 23.97
C ASN A 322 -0.91 -15.30 23.60
N LEU A 323 -2.12 -15.42 24.16
CA LEU A 323 -3.25 -14.51 23.91
C LEU A 323 -3.01 -13.07 24.46
N LYS A 324 -1.91 -12.84 25.18
CA LYS A 324 -1.53 -11.54 25.77
C LYS A 324 -0.01 -11.34 25.63
N ASP A 325 0.43 -10.54 24.66
CA ASP A 325 1.86 -10.30 24.42
C ASP A 325 2.43 -9.34 25.47
N VAL A 326 1.79 -8.18 25.62
CA VAL A 326 2.20 -7.12 26.54
C VAL A 326 0.96 -6.52 27.19
N ALA A 327 1.04 -6.26 28.50
CA ALA A 327 -0.03 -5.62 29.26
C ALA A 327 0.52 -4.46 30.08
N PHE A 328 -0.28 -3.40 30.18
CA PHE A 328 -0.03 -2.25 31.05
C PHE A 328 -1.20 -2.12 32.02
N ASP A 329 -0.91 -1.73 33.27
CA ASP A 329 -1.92 -1.64 34.32
C ASP A 329 -2.97 -0.56 34.03
N ASP A 330 -2.58 0.48 33.29
CA ASP A 330 -3.43 1.59 32.89
C ASP A 330 -2.94 2.23 31.58
N PHE A 331 -3.76 3.12 31.02
CA PHE A 331 -3.46 3.81 29.76
C PHE A 331 -2.32 4.82 29.88
N ASP A 332 -2.17 5.47 31.04
CA ASP A 332 -1.12 6.48 31.25
C ASP A 332 0.27 5.82 31.19
N SER A 333 0.42 4.68 31.88
CA SER A 333 1.62 3.84 31.87
C SER A 333 1.94 3.32 30.46
N PHE A 334 0.92 2.93 29.68
CA PHE A 334 1.11 2.56 28.28
C PHE A 334 1.59 3.76 27.44
N PHE A 335 0.94 4.91 27.59
CA PHE A 335 1.22 6.11 26.82
C PHE A 335 2.63 6.66 27.07
N GLU A 336 3.07 6.66 28.33
CA GLU A 336 4.44 7.04 28.73
C GLU A 336 5.53 6.15 28.11
N GLN A 337 5.17 4.93 27.72
CA GLN A 337 6.09 3.94 27.14
C GLN A 337 6.08 3.92 25.61
N LEU A 338 5.16 4.63 24.96
CA LEU A 338 5.12 4.73 23.50
C LEU A 338 6.36 5.45 22.96
N ARG A 339 6.96 4.85 21.94
CA ARG A 339 8.12 5.35 21.20
C ARG A 339 7.88 5.24 19.71
N ARG A 340 8.65 6.00 18.92
CA ARG A 340 8.65 5.95 17.46
C ARG A 340 9.91 5.26 16.95
N PRO A 341 9.89 4.68 15.75
CA PRO A 341 11.15 4.34 15.09
C PRO A 341 11.92 5.64 14.83
N VAL A 342 13.24 5.60 14.97
CA VAL A 342 14.12 6.65 14.46
C VAL A 342 13.83 6.75 12.97
N PRO A 343 13.53 7.95 12.44
CA PRO A 343 13.34 8.13 11.00
C PRO A 343 14.56 7.57 10.28
N GLU A 344 14.36 6.51 9.51
CA GLU A 344 15.43 6.05 8.64
C GLU A 344 15.77 7.20 7.72
N LYS A 345 17.06 7.55 7.67
CA LYS A 345 17.55 8.36 6.56
C LYS A 345 17.24 7.56 5.33
N ALA A 346 16.21 7.95 4.59
CA ALA A 346 15.84 7.31 3.36
C ALA A 346 17.13 7.14 2.57
N GLY A 347 17.53 5.89 2.32
CA GLY A 347 18.70 5.63 1.48
C GLY A 347 18.52 6.42 0.18
N SER A 348 19.61 6.95 -0.37
CA SER A 348 19.63 7.76 -1.58
C SER A 348 19.22 6.96 -2.82
N PHE A 349 17.98 6.49 -2.83
CA PHE A 349 17.37 5.87 -3.98
C PHE A 349 17.02 7.00 -4.94
N VAL A 350 17.90 7.23 -5.91
CA VAL A 350 17.75 8.27 -6.93
C VAL A 350 16.58 7.89 -7.85
N ARG A 351 15.36 8.28 -7.45
CA ARG A 351 14.12 8.00 -8.20
C ARG A 351 14.12 8.58 -9.62
N LEU A 352 14.96 9.59 -9.87
CA LEU A 352 15.19 10.21 -11.18
C LEU A 352 15.51 9.21 -12.30
N ASP A 353 16.21 8.12 -11.99
CA ASP A 353 16.54 7.10 -12.99
C ASP A 353 15.31 6.41 -13.56
N PHE A 354 14.18 6.47 -12.85
CA PHE A 354 12.89 5.94 -13.26
C PHE A 354 11.97 7.00 -13.86
N ARG A 355 12.46 8.22 -14.13
CA ARG A 355 11.65 9.33 -14.68
C ARG A 355 11.95 9.67 -16.12
N THR A 356 10.92 10.05 -16.87
CA THR A 356 11.11 10.57 -18.23
C THR A 356 11.80 11.94 -18.21
N ALA A 357 12.19 12.43 -19.39
CA ALA A 357 12.48 13.84 -19.57
C ALA A 357 11.27 14.71 -19.14
N PRO A 358 11.49 15.98 -18.76
CA PRO A 358 10.41 16.90 -18.42
C PRO A 358 9.45 17.09 -19.61
N LEU A 359 8.19 17.42 -19.33
CA LEU A 359 7.16 17.63 -20.35
C LEU A 359 7.53 18.73 -21.35
N SER A 360 8.31 19.72 -20.92
CA SER A 360 8.89 20.77 -21.77
C SER A 360 9.79 20.26 -22.89
N SER A 361 10.32 19.03 -22.79
CA SER A 361 11.11 18.41 -23.86
C SER A 361 10.25 18.03 -25.07
N LEU A 362 8.92 18.09 -24.96
CA LEU A 362 7.99 17.85 -26.04
C LEU A 362 7.52 19.18 -26.67
N PRO A 363 7.17 19.17 -27.97
CA PRO A 363 6.55 20.31 -28.64
C PRO A 363 5.30 20.78 -27.87
N PRO A 364 5.07 22.11 -27.72
CA PRO A 364 3.95 22.65 -26.93
C PRO A 364 2.58 22.08 -27.29
N ASP A 365 2.31 21.84 -28.57
CA ASP A 365 1.07 21.29 -29.11
C ASP A 365 0.85 19.80 -28.75
N ALA A 366 1.92 19.05 -28.48
CA ALA A 366 1.83 17.65 -28.06
C ALA A 366 1.58 17.48 -26.56
N ARG A 367 1.95 18.47 -25.72
CA ARG A 367 1.91 18.38 -24.26
C ARG A 367 0.51 18.08 -23.71
N PRO A 368 -0.57 18.76 -24.15
CA PRO A 368 -1.93 18.53 -23.64
C PRO A 368 -2.40 17.08 -23.74
N ALA A 369 -2.09 16.41 -24.86
CA ALA A 369 -2.55 15.04 -25.09
C ALA A 369 -1.82 14.01 -24.22
N VAL A 370 -0.50 14.18 -24.02
CA VAL A 370 0.32 13.23 -23.26
C VAL A 370 0.31 13.46 -21.74
N PHE A 371 -0.23 14.59 -21.30
CA PHE A 371 -0.34 14.96 -19.88
C PHE A 371 -1.17 13.94 -19.08
N TRP A 372 -2.12 13.25 -19.72
CA TRP A 372 -3.09 12.36 -19.08
C TRP A 372 -2.64 10.89 -19.09
N ASN A 373 -2.97 10.12 -18.03
CA ASN A 373 -2.67 8.68 -17.94
C ASN A 373 -3.81 7.77 -18.46
N GLY A 374 -4.93 8.34 -18.89
CA GLY A 374 -6.10 7.63 -19.44
C GLY A 374 -7.10 7.12 -18.40
N GLU A 375 -6.76 7.14 -17.11
CA GLU A 375 -7.63 6.66 -16.02
C GLU A 375 -8.92 7.49 -15.90
N ALA A 376 -10.02 6.82 -15.59
CA ALA A 376 -11.28 7.48 -15.27
C ALA A 376 -11.10 8.35 -14.02
N HIS A 377 -11.63 9.57 -14.04
CA HIS A 377 -11.39 10.53 -12.98
C HIS A 377 -12.35 10.35 -11.81
N ARG A 378 -11.87 10.61 -10.59
CA ARG A 378 -12.66 10.51 -9.35
C ARG A 378 -13.98 11.30 -9.43
N TYR A 379 -13.97 12.51 -10.00
CA TYR A 379 -15.19 13.32 -10.16
C TYR A 379 -16.29 12.66 -11.02
N ALA A 380 -15.94 11.83 -12.02
CA ALA A 380 -16.93 11.12 -12.83
C ALA A 380 -17.51 9.95 -12.06
N ASN A 381 -16.70 9.30 -11.23
CA ASN A 381 -17.15 8.22 -10.36
C ASN A 381 -18.07 8.76 -9.26
N VAL A 382 -17.72 9.89 -8.65
CA VAL A 382 -18.55 10.58 -7.66
C VAL A 382 -19.86 11.04 -8.31
N ALA A 383 -19.80 11.72 -9.46
CA ALA A 383 -21.01 12.14 -10.17
C ALA A 383 -21.91 10.96 -10.55
N ALA A 384 -21.34 9.80 -10.95
CA ALA A 384 -22.12 8.61 -11.28
C ALA A 384 -22.81 7.97 -10.06
N ARG A 385 -22.25 8.13 -8.85
CA ARG A 385 -22.81 7.60 -7.60
C ARG A 385 -23.76 8.58 -6.90
N THR A 386 -23.73 9.84 -7.32
CA THR A 386 -24.43 10.93 -6.65
C THR A 386 -25.70 11.28 -7.41
N GLU A 387 -26.86 11.05 -6.80
CA GLU A 387 -28.15 11.36 -7.42
C GLU A 387 -28.22 12.85 -7.82
N GLY A 388 -28.56 13.12 -9.10
CA GLY A 388 -28.66 14.47 -9.64
C GLY A 388 -27.34 15.16 -9.99
N ALA A 389 -26.18 14.52 -9.79
CA ALA A 389 -24.90 15.08 -10.21
C ALA A 389 -24.67 14.90 -11.72
N ALA A 390 -24.34 15.98 -12.42
CA ALA A 390 -24.00 15.93 -13.84
C ALA A 390 -22.56 15.44 -14.02
N LYS A 391 -22.38 14.35 -14.78
CA LYS A 391 -21.07 13.84 -15.17
C LYS A 391 -20.29 14.93 -15.93
N PRO A 392 -19.00 15.14 -15.64
CA PRO A 392 -18.20 16.11 -16.38
C PRO A 392 -18.15 15.80 -17.86
N LYS A 393 -18.09 16.84 -18.70
CA LYS A 393 -17.84 16.67 -20.13
C LYS A 393 -16.50 15.97 -20.32
N ALA A 394 -16.34 15.20 -21.40
CA ALA A 394 -15.06 14.53 -21.69
C ALA A 394 -13.93 15.52 -22.05
N ARG A 395 -14.30 16.69 -22.60
CA ARG A 395 -13.41 17.78 -23.02
C ARG A 395 -14.07 19.12 -22.67
N ALA A 396 -13.26 20.11 -22.32
CA ALA A 396 -13.74 21.47 -22.13
C ALA A 396 -13.73 22.19 -23.48
N ASP A 397 -14.91 22.43 -24.04
CA ASP A 397 -15.04 23.31 -25.20
C ASP A 397 -14.83 24.78 -24.79
N ASP A 398 -14.60 25.67 -25.77
CA ASP A 398 -14.39 27.10 -25.50
C ASP A 398 -15.56 27.71 -24.71
N ALA A 399 -16.78 27.20 -24.92
CA ALA A 399 -17.96 27.60 -24.18
C ALA A 399 -17.87 27.24 -22.69
N LEU A 400 -17.47 26.00 -22.36
CA LEU A 400 -17.27 25.59 -20.97
C LEU A 400 -16.10 26.32 -20.30
N ILE A 401 -15.03 26.61 -21.04
CA ILE A 401 -13.92 27.42 -20.53
C ILE A 401 -14.42 28.83 -20.19
N ALA A 402 -15.13 29.49 -21.11
CA ALA A 402 -15.69 30.83 -20.87
C ALA A 402 -16.69 30.85 -19.71
N GLU A 403 -17.54 29.83 -19.60
CA GLU A 403 -18.45 29.66 -18.46
C GLU A 403 -17.68 29.52 -17.15
N THR A 404 -16.59 28.75 -17.15
CA THR A 404 -15.74 28.52 -15.97
C THR A 404 -15.06 29.81 -15.54
N GLU A 405 -14.43 30.55 -16.46
CA GLU A 405 -13.78 31.84 -16.20
C GLU A 405 -14.78 32.88 -15.70
N ALA A 406 -15.97 32.96 -16.31
CA ALA A 406 -17.04 33.85 -15.87
C ALA A 406 -17.52 33.50 -14.44
N ARG A 407 -17.61 32.22 -14.12
CA ARG A 407 -18.04 31.74 -12.79
C ARG A 407 -17.00 32.00 -11.70
N ILE A 408 -15.71 31.84 -11.99
CA ILE A 408 -14.64 32.10 -11.00
C ILE A 408 -14.21 33.58 -10.99
N GLY A 409 -14.58 34.36 -12.01
CA GLY A 409 -14.23 35.77 -12.15
C GLY A 409 -12.78 36.04 -12.55
N LEU A 410 -12.05 35.01 -13.02
CA LEU A 410 -10.62 35.06 -13.31
C LEU A 410 -10.31 34.26 -14.58
N PRO A 411 -9.36 34.73 -15.42
CA PRO A 411 -8.97 34.02 -16.64
C PRO A 411 -8.06 32.83 -16.31
N LEU A 412 -8.30 31.66 -16.91
CA LEU A 412 -7.42 30.49 -16.78
C LEU A 412 -6.17 30.66 -17.67
N PRO A 413 -5.00 30.13 -17.28
CA PRO A 413 -3.81 30.12 -18.13
C PRO A 413 -4.04 29.38 -19.46
N ASP A 414 -3.46 29.85 -20.55
CA ASP A 414 -3.65 29.25 -21.89
C ASP A 414 -3.21 27.79 -21.95
N THR A 415 -2.10 27.44 -21.31
CA THR A 415 -1.64 26.04 -21.19
C THR A 415 -2.66 25.17 -20.42
N LEU A 416 -3.31 25.69 -19.38
CA LEU A 416 -4.36 24.97 -18.65
C LEU A 416 -5.60 24.76 -19.54
N LYS A 417 -6.03 25.80 -20.26
CA LYS A 417 -7.14 25.72 -21.21
C LYS A 417 -6.86 24.63 -22.27
N ALA A 418 -5.67 24.64 -22.88
CA ALA A 418 -5.28 23.63 -23.85
C ALA A 418 -5.30 22.20 -23.28
N ILE A 419 -4.82 22.01 -22.04
CA ILE A 419 -4.87 20.73 -21.31
C ILE A 419 -6.32 20.25 -21.12
N LEU A 420 -7.21 21.13 -20.65
CA LEU A 420 -8.63 20.83 -20.40
C LEU A 420 -9.42 20.57 -21.70
N CYS A 421 -9.07 21.25 -22.80
CA CYS A 421 -9.63 21.00 -24.13
C CYS A 421 -9.24 19.62 -24.67
N ALA A 422 -8.02 19.15 -24.39
CA ALA A 422 -7.58 17.80 -24.79
C ALA A 422 -8.35 16.70 -24.03
N ARG A 423 -8.51 16.90 -22.71
CA ARG A 423 -9.34 16.08 -21.81
C ARG A 423 -9.71 16.90 -20.58
N ASN A 424 -10.96 16.81 -20.14
CA ASN A 424 -11.47 17.62 -19.04
C ASN A 424 -11.38 16.89 -17.68
N GLY A 425 -10.16 16.87 -17.13
CA GLY A 425 -9.87 16.31 -15.81
C GLY A 425 -9.47 14.82 -15.80
N GLY A 426 -8.93 14.40 -14.66
CA GLY A 426 -8.52 13.03 -14.38
C GLY A 426 -7.08 12.78 -14.03
N GLY A 427 -6.71 11.50 -14.03
CA GLY A 427 -5.38 11.05 -13.67
C GLY A 427 -4.35 11.62 -14.64
N VAL A 428 -3.28 12.17 -14.08
CA VAL A 428 -2.20 12.74 -14.88
C VAL A 428 -1.09 11.71 -15.03
N ALA A 429 -0.51 11.64 -16.22
CA ALA A 429 0.72 10.87 -16.44
C ALA A 429 1.92 11.65 -15.88
N PHE A 430 1.96 12.96 -16.12
CA PHE A 430 3.03 13.85 -15.68
C PHE A 430 2.63 14.53 -14.37
N GLY A 431 2.92 13.88 -13.24
CA GLY A 431 2.58 14.38 -11.91
C GLY A 431 3.79 14.70 -11.03
N PHE A 432 5.00 14.33 -11.44
CA PHE A 432 6.20 14.40 -10.61
C PHE A 432 7.08 15.58 -10.96
N LEU A 433 7.79 16.10 -9.98
CA LEU A 433 8.62 17.27 -10.14
C LEU A 433 9.89 17.12 -9.31
N ASP A 434 11.03 17.45 -9.94
CA ASP A 434 12.29 17.59 -9.24
C ASP A 434 12.29 18.93 -8.51
N TRP A 435 12.05 18.90 -7.21
CA TRP A 435 12.12 20.07 -6.36
C TRP A 435 13.46 20.05 -5.59
N PRO A 436 14.46 20.89 -5.93
CA PRO A 436 15.71 20.93 -5.18
C PRO A 436 15.42 21.26 -3.72
N LEU A 437 15.92 20.45 -2.78
CA LEU A 437 15.81 20.70 -1.35
C LEU A 437 16.40 22.09 -1.06
N VAL A 438 15.54 23.04 -0.71
CA VAL A 438 15.96 24.34 -0.18
C VAL A 438 16.33 24.07 1.28
N ASP A 439 17.63 24.14 1.58
CA ASP A 439 18.25 24.14 2.90
C ASP A 439 17.68 23.16 3.93
N GLY A 440 18.09 21.88 3.85
CA GLY A 440 18.46 20.95 4.95
C GLY A 440 17.59 20.73 6.21
N ASN A 441 16.53 21.51 6.46
CA ASN A 441 15.82 21.59 7.74
C ASN A 441 14.33 21.21 7.62
N ASP A 442 13.87 20.76 6.45
CA ASP A 442 12.49 20.27 6.28
C ASP A 442 12.43 18.82 6.82
N GLU A 443 12.37 18.66 8.14
CA GLU A 443 12.30 17.38 8.87
C GLU A 443 11.03 16.55 8.55
N GLY A 444 10.12 17.07 7.73
CA GLY A 444 8.87 16.41 7.37
C GLY A 444 8.99 15.49 6.15
N HIS A 445 9.44 14.25 6.35
CA HIS A 445 9.21 13.04 5.52
C HIS A 445 9.34 13.12 3.98
N GLY A 446 9.89 14.21 3.43
CA GLY A 446 10.15 14.37 2.01
C GLY A 446 11.47 13.72 1.66
N MET A 447 11.41 12.47 1.20
CA MET A 447 12.53 11.83 0.50
C MET A 447 13.16 12.80 -0.52
N ASP A 448 14.48 12.73 -0.67
CA ASP A 448 15.28 13.56 -1.56
C ASP A 448 14.56 14.00 -2.85
N GLY A 449 14.27 15.30 -2.94
CA GLY A 449 14.20 16.06 -4.18
C GLY A 449 13.01 15.86 -5.12
N GLU A 450 12.05 14.96 -4.85
CA GLU A 450 10.93 14.72 -5.77
C GLU A 450 9.56 14.86 -5.09
N VAL A 451 8.68 15.66 -5.69
CA VAL A 451 7.31 15.89 -5.19
C VAL A 451 6.30 15.40 -6.24
N HIS A 452 5.36 14.56 -5.80
CA HIS A 452 4.18 14.25 -6.59
C HIS A 452 3.18 15.42 -6.43
N LEU A 453 3.10 16.28 -7.43
CA LEU A 453 2.28 17.49 -7.43
C LEU A 453 0.82 17.18 -7.76
N PHE A 454 0.60 16.36 -8.77
CA PHE A 454 -0.72 16.08 -9.31
C PHE A 454 -0.93 14.58 -9.33
N GLN A 455 -1.90 14.08 -8.57
CA GLN A 455 -2.48 12.76 -8.82
C GLN A 455 -3.57 12.88 -9.89
N ALA A 456 -4.32 13.98 -9.85
CA ALA A 456 -5.37 14.31 -10.79
C ALA A 456 -5.47 15.83 -10.98
N LEU A 457 -6.14 16.24 -12.06
CA LEU A 457 -6.59 17.61 -12.29
C LEU A 457 -8.12 17.63 -12.29
N ALA A 458 -8.72 18.66 -11.65
CA ALA A 458 -10.16 18.81 -11.64
C ALA A 458 -10.71 19.17 -13.04
N PRO A 459 -11.91 18.69 -13.41
CA PRO A 459 -12.63 19.18 -14.58
C PRO A 459 -12.97 20.67 -14.45
N ALA A 460 -13.10 21.37 -15.57
CA ALA A 460 -13.38 22.81 -15.63
C ALA A 460 -14.64 23.20 -14.81
N GLU A 461 -15.69 22.37 -14.85
CA GLU A 461 -16.93 22.58 -14.08
C GLU A 461 -16.72 22.58 -12.55
N TYR A 462 -15.61 22.02 -12.07
CA TYR A 462 -15.30 21.80 -10.66
C TYR A 462 -14.25 22.78 -10.13
N ILE A 463 -13.47 23.39 -11.01
CA ILE A 463 -12.50 24.44 -10.66
C ILE A 463 -13.25 25.60 -9.98
N ALA A 464 -12.81 26.03 -8.81
CA ALA A 464 -13.46 27.09 -8.04
C ALA A 464 -12.43 27.92 -7.29
N THR A 465 -12.82 29.10 -6.85
CA THR A 465 -11.99 29.89 -5.95
C THR A 465 -12.02 29.30 -4.54
N LEU A 466 -10.99 29.57 -3.73
CA LEU A 466 -10.97 29.13 -2.33
C LEU A 466 -12.14 29.74 -1.55
N GLY A 467 -12.51 30.99 -1.84
CA GLY A 467 -13.71 31.62 -1.27
C GLY A 467 -15.00 30.86 -1.61
N GLN A 468 -15.19 30.49 -2.89
CA GLN A 468 -16.33 29.67 -3.32
C GLN A 468 -16.35 28.28 -2.66
N LEU A 469 -15.20 27.65 -2.47
CA LEU A 469 -15.10 26.37 -1.76
C LEU A 469 -15.38 26.53 -0.26
N SER A 470 -14.95 27.65 0.35
CA SER A 470 -15.26 27.98 1.74
C SER A 470 -16.77 28.08 1.97
N ASP A 471 -17.52 28.69 1.04
CA ASP A 471 -18.98 28.83 1.18
C ASP A 471 -19.72 27.48 1.05
N ARG A 472 -19.06 26.48 0.45
CA ARG A 472 -19.58 25.11 0.34
C ARG A 472 -19.29 24.27 1.57
N VAL A 473 -18.60 24.81 2.58
CA VAL A 473 -18.30 24.08 3.81
C VAL A 473 -18.99 24.76 4.98
N ARG A 474 -19.79 24.00 5.72
CA ARG A 474 -20.23 24.40 7.06
C ARG A 474 -19.12 24.01 8.04
N PHE A 475 -18.36 25.00 8.48
CA PHE A 475 -17.29 24.82 9.45
C PHE A 475 -17.87 24.59 10.86
N PRO A 476 -17.24 23.74 11.68
CA PRO A 476 -17.64 23.55 13.06
C PRO A 476 -17.37 24.82 13.88
N ALA A 477 -18.04 24.95 15.03
CA ALA A 477 -17.85 26.10 15.91
C ALA A 477 -16.37 26.21 16.35
N GLY A 478 -15.82 27.42 16.31
CA GLY A 478 -14.42 27.71 16.66
C GLY A 478 -13.42 27.57 15.52
N GLU A 479 -13.82 27.05 14.35
CA GLU A 479 -13.01 27.10 13.13
C GLU A 479 -13.36 28.32 12.27
N THR A 480 -12.33 29.05 11.81
CA THR A 480 -12.50 30.18 10.90
C THR A 480 -12.62 29.67 9.45
N PRO A 481 -13.68 30.03 8.70
CA PRO A 481 -13.82 29.70 7.29
C PRO A 481 -12.60 30.17 6.47
N TRP A 482 -12.25 29.44 5.40
CA TRP A 482 -11.08 29.81 4.58
C TRP A 482 -11.20 31.19 3.95
N ARG A 483 -12.42 31.59 3.56
CA ARG A 483 -12.74 32.92 3.02
C ARG A 483 -12.32 34.04 3.99
N ASP A 484 -12.48 33.82 5.28
CA ASP A 484 -12.20 34.82 6.32
C ASP A 484 -10.76 34.73 6.84
N ARG A 485 -10.14 33.54 6.74
CA ARG A 485 -8.78 33.28 7.19
C ARG A 485 -7.72 33.69 6.17
N VAL A 486 -8.05 33.66 4.88
CA VAL A 486 -7.10 33.87 3.79
C VAL A 486 -7.47 35.14 3.03
N ASP A 487 -6.57 36.12 3.06
CA ASP A 487 -6.74 37.36 2.31
C ASP A 487 -6.94 37.07 0.82
N ASP A 488 -7.96 37.74 0.26
CA ASP A 488 -8.35 37.58 -1.15
C ASP A 488 -8.56 36.12 -1.56
N ALA A 489 -9.20 35.29 -0.73
CA ALA A 489 -9.51 33.89 -1.04
C ALA A 489 -10.28 33.70 -2.37
N ASP A 490 -11.04 34.71 -2.82
CA ASP A 490 -11.70 34.71 -4.12
C ASP A 490 -10.72 34.87 -5.31
N ARG A 491 -9.47 35.25 -5.06
CA ARG A 491 -8.38 35.32 -6.07
C ARG A 491 -7.51 34.08 -6.13
N LEU A 492 -7.85 33.03 -5.36
CA LEU A 492 -7.09 31.79 -5.28
C LEU A 492 -7.88 30.66 -5.95
N VAL A 493 -7.52 30.27 -7.17
CA VAL A 493 -8.25 29.25 -7.94
C VAL A 493 -7.68 27.87 -7.67
N VAL A 494 -8.48 26.96 -7.10
CA VAL A 494 -8.06 25.60 -6.75
C VAL A 494 -8.22 24.68 -7.96
N LEU A 495 -7.12 24.04 -8.38
CA LEU A 495 -7.05 23.11 -9.52
C LEU A 495 -7.09 21.64 -9.09
N HIS A 496 -6.54 21.36 -7.91
CA HIS A 496 -6.50 20.05 -7.29
C HIS A 496 -6.57 20.21 -5.77
N ALA A 497 -7.38 19.38 -5.13
CA ALA A 497 -7.48 19.29 -3.69
C ALA A 497 -7.33 17.82 -3.28
N SER A 498 -6.34 17.55 -2.43
CA SER A 498 -6.25 16.32 -1.65
C SER A 498 -5.67 16.64 -0.28
N ARG A 499 -5.77 15.67 0.63
CA ARG A 499 -5.22 15.74 1.98
C ARG A 499 -3.71 16.06 2.00
N GLU A 500 -2.96 15.52 1.03
CA GLU A 500 -1.51 15.70 0.97
C GLU A 500 -1.11 17.07 0.43
N ALA A 501 -1.84 17.57 -0.57
CA ALA A 501 -1.52 18.82 -1.23
C ALA A 501 -2.70 19.39 -2.00
N SER A 502 -2.77 20.71 -2.05
CA SER A 502 -3.62 21.47 -2.96
C SER A 502 -2.75 22.23 -3.96
N ILE A 503 -3.22 22.32 -5.20
CA ILE A 503 -2.60 23.13 -6.25
C ILE A 503 -3.52 24.31 -6.55
N ILE A 504 -2.99 25.52 -6.39
CA ILE A 504 -3.74 26.77 -6.42
C ILE A 504 -3.08 27.71 -7.43
N LEU A 505 -3.87 28.38 -8.26
CA LEU A 505 -3.44 29.55 -9.02
C LEU A 505 -3.70 30.80 -8.18
N ASP A 506 -2.65 31.53 -7.86
CA ASP A 506 -2.70 32.73 -7.04
C ASP A 506 -2.69 33.98 -7.93
N TYR A 507 -3.84 34.67 -8.00
CA TYR A 507 -4.02 35.90 -8.75
C TYR A 507 -3.91 37.15 -7.88
N ARG A 508 -3.42 37.09 -6.64
CA ARG A 508 -3.35 38.28 -5.76
C ARG A 508 -2.41 39.35 -6.33
N ALA A 509 -1.35 38.94 -7.01
CA ALA A 509 -0.49 39.83 -7.78
C ALA A 509 -1.09 40.17 -9.16
N PRO A 510 -0.82 41.36 -9.73
CA PRO A 510 -1.18 41.66 -11.11
C PRO A 510 -0.34 40.84 -12.10
N GLY A 511 -0.97 40.35 -13.17
CA GLY A 511 -0.29 39.60 -14.24
C GLY A 511 -0.73 38.14 -14.32
N ASP A 512 0.17 37.28 -14.78
CA ASP A 512 -0.04 35.83 -14.80
C ASP A 512 -0.10 35.27 -13.37
N PRO A 513 -0.94 34.26 -13.11
CA PRO A 513 -1.03 33.67 -11.78
C PRO A 513 0.22 32.87 -11.44
N ILE A 514 0.66 33.03 -10.20
CA ILE A 514 1.66 32.16 -9.58
C ILE A 514 0.99 30.83 -9.26
N VAL A 515 1.67 29.70 -9.48
CA VAL A 515 1.15 28.40 -9.04
C VAL A 515 1.71 28.06 -7.68
N THR A 516 0.82 27.86 -6.72
CA THR A 516 1.17 27.59 -5.33
C THR A 516 0.73 26.19 -4.94
N ARG A 517 1.67 25.40 -4.44
CA ARG A 517 1.42 24.11 -3.81
C ARG A 517 1.36 24.30 -2.29
N VAL A 518 0.20 24.05 -1.72
CA VAL A 518 -0.02 24.12 -0.26
C VAL A 518 -0.10 22.70 0.29
N ARG A 519 0.72 22.37 1.30
CA ARG A 519 0.56 21.14 2.07
C ARG A 519 -0.62 21.34 3.02
N ASN A 520 -1.64 20.48 2.94
CA ASN A 520 -2.82 20.47 3.81
C ASN A 520 -3.37 21.88 4.15
N LEU A 521 -4.12 22.47 3.22
CA LEU A 521 -4.71 23.80 3.39
C LEU A 521 -5.57 23.93 4.66
N SER A 522 -6.10 22.83 5.19
CA SER A 522 -6.88 22.88 6.43
C SER A 522 -6.04 23.24 7.65
N GLU A 523 -4.75 22.88 7.67
CA GLU A 523 -3.88 23.00 8.85
C GLU A 523 -2.75 24.03 8.71
N PHE A 524 -2.40 24.45 7.49
CA PHE A 524 -1.25 25.33 7.24
C PHE A 524 -1.62 26.73 6.74
N ALA A 525 -0.69 27.67 6.93
CA ALA A 525 -0.71 28.98 6.30
C ALA A 525 -0.20 28.90 4.86
N LEU A 526 -0.65 29.83 4.00
CA LEU A 526 -0.12 29.94 2.64
C LEU A 526 1.37 30.34 2.61
N ASP A 527 1.91 30.84 3.71
CA ASP A 527 3.29 31.31 3.81
C ASP A 527 4.31 30.16 3.72
N ASP A 528 3.91 28.94 4.08
CA ASP A 528 4.72 27.72 3.93
C ASP A 528 4.56 27.07 2.55
N ALA A 529 3.78 27.70 1.68
CA ALA A 529 3.48 27.15 0.36
C ALA A 529 4.66 27.35 -0.59
N ARG A 530 4.83 26.39 -1.49
CA ARG A 530 5.87 26.44 -2.50
C ARG A 530 5.29 26.94 -3.81
N SER A 531 5.96 27.91 -4.44
CA SER A 531 5.42 28.64 -5.58
C SER A 531 6.25 28.48 -6.85
N TYR A 532 5.57 28.58 -7.99
CA TYR A 532 6.12 28.68 -9.35
C TYR A 532 5.63 29.95 -10.01
N ASP A 533 6.52 30.68 -10.67
CA ASP A 533 6.21 31.96 -11.30
C ASP A 533 5.06 31.87 -12.31
N THR A 534 4.93 30.74 -13.01
CA THR A 534 3.88 30.55 -14.02
C THR A 534 3.41 29.09 -14.09
N PHE A 535 2.16 28.91 -14.54
CA PHE A 535 1.60 27.58 -14.79
C PHE A 535 2.32 26.82 -15.92
N ASP A 536 2.74 27.52 -16.99
CA ASP A 536 3.49 26.88 -18.07
C ASP A 536 4.87 26.36 -17.59
N GLY A 537 5.57 27.17 -16.78
CA GLY A 537 6.84 26.78 -16.17
C GLY A 537 6.69 25.54 -15.29
N LEU A 538 5.63 25.47 -14.47
CA LEU A 538 5.33 24.28 -13.67
C LEU A 538 5.07 23.05 -14.55
N ILE A 539 4.11 23.15 -15.47
CA ILE A 539 3.72 22.03 -16.34
C ILE A 539 4.90 21.53 -17.15
N GLY A 540 5.73 22.44 -17.68
CA GLY A 540 6.93 22.09 -18.43
C GLY A 540 7.98 21.32 -17.62
N ALA A 541 8.04 21.53 -16.31
CA ALA A 541 8.98 20.85 -15.42
C ALA A 541 8.51 19.44 -14.99
N LEU A 542 7.23 19.12 -15.19
CA LEU A 542 6.68 17.84 -14.74
C LEU A 542 7.26 16.64 -15.51
N ARG A 543 7.36 15.50 -14.82
CA ARG A 543 7.86 14.21 -15.30
C ARG A 543 6.86 13.11 -15.01
N LYS A 544 7.01 11.98 -15.69
CA LYS A 544 6.29 10.73 -15.42
C LYS A 544 7.23 9.57 -15.17
N PHE A 545 6.72 8.47 -14.61
CA PHE A 545 7.47 7.21 -14.57
C PHE A 545 7.83 6.75 -15.99
N LYS A 546 9.06 6.30 -16.18
CA LYS A 546 9.44 5.53 -17.37
C LYS A 546 8.57 4.28 -17.37
N PRO A 547 7.96 3.92 -18.52
CA PRO A 547 7.23 2.67 -18.61
C PRO A 547 8.19 1.55 -18.21
N SER A 548 7.82 0.83 -17.17
CA SER A 548 8.57 -0.31 -16.70
C SER A 548 8.69 -1.28 -17.88
N GLY A 549 9.91 -1.58 -18.31
CA GLY A 549 10.11 -2.63 -19.31
C GLY A 549 9.42 -3.93 -18.83
N PRO A 550 9.05 -4.86 -19.73
CA PRO A 550 8.34 -6.08 -19.35
C PRO A 550 9.19 -6.89 -18.35
N GLY A 551 8.94 -6.70 -17.04
CA GLY A 551 9.73 -7.26 -15.95
C GLY A 551 10.01 -6.34 -14.76
N ASN A 552 9.78 -5.02 -14.86
CA ASN A 552 9.74 -4.15 -13.69
C ASN A 552 8.27 -3.89 -13.34
N GLU A 553 7.82 -4.30 -12.16
CA GLU A 553 6.53 -3.87 -11.64
C GLU A 553 6.65 -2.43 -11.14
N ASP A 554 5.59 -1.65 -11.30
CA ASP A 554 5.52 -0.28 -10.79
C ASP A 554 5.47 -0.34 -9.25
N PRO A 555 6.51 0.12 -8.53
CA PRO A 555 6.55 0.03 -7.07
C PRO A 555 5.46 0.87 -6.37
N SER A 556 4.74 1.73 -7.11
CA SER A 556 3.61 2.49 -6.56
C SER A 556 2.29 1.71 -6.53
N ARG A 557 2.20 0.56 -7.20
CA ARG A 557 1.00 -0.29 -7.16
C ARG A 557 0.82 -1.03 -5.83
N ASP A 558 1.90 -1.29 -5.11
CA ASP A 558 1.87 -2.05 -3.85
C ASP A 558 1.59 -1.20 -2.60
N ARG A 559 1.34 0.12 -2.75
CA ARG A 559 1.12 1.04 -1.61
C ARG A 559 -0.21 1.80 -1.66
N ARG A 560 -1.22 1.30 -2.37
CA ARG A 560 -2.58 1.86 -2.34
C ARG A 560 -3.49 1.06 -1.42
#